data_AF-A0A962M1K0-F1
#
_entry.id   AF-A0A962M1K0-F1
#
_cell.length_a   1.000
_cell.length_b   1.000
_cell.length_c   1.000
_cell.angle_alpha   90.00
_cell.angle_beta   90.00
_cell.angle_gamma   90.00
#
_symmetry.space_group_name_H-M   'P 1'
#
loop_
_entity.id
_entity.type
_entity.pdbx_description
1 polymer ?
#
loop_
_entity_poly.entity_id
_entity_poly.type
_entity_poly.pdbx_seq_one_letter_code
_entity_poly.pdbx_strand_id
1 'polypeptide(L)' 'MGRRREAAVLVALTDEPGPRVLLGRRGMHLPLHPGEVAFPGGKREPGDATPWVTAL' A
#
# COMPACT_ATOMS: atom_id res chain seq x y z
N MET A 1 12.75 19.02 12.77
CA MET A 1 12.30 18.28 11.57
C MET A 1 11.19 17.33 12.00
N GLY A 2 9.99 17.41 11.41
CA GLY A 2 8.87 16.56 11.80
C GLY A 2 9.15 15.09 11.48
N ARG A 3 8.70 14.18 12.35
CA ARG A 3 8.82 12.73 12.14
C ARG A 3 8.16 12.36 10.80
N ARG A 4 8.94 11.82 9.86
CA ARG A 4 8.42 11.36 8.56
C ARG A 4 7.37 10.28 8.83
N ARG A 5 6.18 10.40 8.24
CA ARG A 5 5.16 9.36 8.36
C ARG A 5 5.64 8.18 7.51
N GLU A 6 5.97 7.07 8.16
CA GLU A 6 6.35 5.84 7.49
C GLU A 6 5.11 5.17 6.89
N ALA A 7 5.30 4.50 5.77
CA ALA A 7 4.29 3.74 5.05
C ALA A 7 4.97 2.60 4.32
N ALA A 8 4.23 1.54 4.02
CA ALA A 8 4.69 0.42 3.21
C ALA A 8 3.58 -0.02 2.24
N VAL A 9 4.00 -0.62 1.13
CA VAL A 9 3.10 -1.12 0.09
C VAL A 9 3.49 -2.53 -0.31
N LEU A 10 2.49 -3.32 -0.70
CA LEU A 10 2.66 -4.65 -1.26
C LEU A 10 2.71 -4.56 -2.79
N VAL A 11 3.80 -5.06 -3.37
CA VAL A 11 3.92 -5.27 -4.82
C VAL A 11 3.62 -6.74 -5.11
N ALA A 12 2.34 -7.04 -5.31
CA ALA A 12 1.90 -8.41 -5.61
C ALA A 12 2.03 -8.71 -7.11
N LEU A 13 2.65 -9.86 -7.40
CA LEU A 13 2.80 -10.41 -8.75
C LEU A 13 1.90 -11.64 -8.92
N THR A 14 1.25 -11.77 -10.07
CA THR A 14 0.53 -12.99 -10.43
C THR A 14 1.50 -14.11 -10.82
N ASP A 15 1.07 -15.35 -10.58
CA ASP A 15 1.83 -16.54 -10.96
C ASP A 15 1.37 -17.05 -12.33
N GLU A 16 1.90 -16.43 -13.39
CA GLU A 16 1.67 -16.82 -14.78
C GLU A 16 2.90 -16.45 -15.64
N PRO A 17 3.08 -17.03 -16.85
CA PRO A 17 4.28 -16.80 -17.67
C PRO A 17 4.58 -15.34 -18.01
N GLY A 18 3.54 -14.50 -18.06
CA GLY A 18 3.65 -13.04 -18.15
C GLY A 18 3.11 -12.40 -16.87
N PRO A 19 3.93 -12.30 -15.80
CA PRO A 19 3.46 -11.84 -14.50
C PRO A 19 2.95 -10.40 -14.60
N ARG A 20 1.84 -10.15 -13.94
CA ARG A 20 1.20 -8.84 -13.83
C ARG A 20 1.29 -8.33 -12.42
N VAL A 21 1.30 -7.01 -12.29
CA VAL A 21 1.24 -6.32 -11.00
C VAL A 21 -0.23 -6.11 -10.63
N LEU A 22 -0.59 -6.48 -9.40
CA LEU A 22 -1.91 -6.18 -8.85
C LEU A 22 -1.94 -4.76 -8.28
N LEU A 23 -2.90 -3.97 -8.75
CA LEU A 23 -3.17 -2.61 -8.29
C LEU A 23 -4.63 -2.51 -7.85
N GLY A 24 -4.88 -1.72 -6.80
CA GLY A 24 -6.23 -1.41 -6.33
C GLY A 24 -6.67 -0.04 -6.83
N ARG A 25 -7.99 0.16 -6.92
CA ARG A 25 -8.56 1.50 -7.02
C ARG A 25 -8.98 1.97 -5.64
N ARG A 26 -8.46 3.12 -5.21
CA ARG A 26 -8.76 3.68 -3.90
C ARG A 26 -10.23 4.06 -3.79
N GLY A 27 -10.83 3.82 -2.63
CA GLY A 27 -12.22 4.19 -2.36
C GLY A 27 -12.44 5.69 -2.53
N MET A 28 -13.55 6.08 -3.16
CA MET A 28 -13.87 7.49 -3.42
C MET A 28 -14.08 8.31 -2.14
N HIS A 29 -14.38 7.66 -1.01
CA HIS A 29 -14.60 8.28 0.30
C HIS A 29 -13.30 8.62 1.04
N LEU A 30 -12.13 8.23 0.52
CA LEU A 30 -10.86 8.44 1.22
C LEU A 30 -10.46 9.93 1.18
N PRO A 31 -9.94 10.47 2.28
CA PRO A 31 -9.56 11.90 2.36
C PRO A 31 -8.33 12.24 1.50
N LEU A 32 -7.56 11.22 1.09
CA LEU A 32 -6.35 11.35 0.29
C LEU A 32 -6.43 10.42 -0.91
N HIS A 33 -6.15 10.97 -2.09
CA HIS A 33 -6.06 10.25 -3.36
C HIS A 33 -7.31 9.38 -3.67
N PRO A 34 -8.54 9.93 -3.61
CA PRO A 34 -9.75 9.17 -3.89
C PRO A 34 -9.79 8.73 -5.36
N GLY A 35 -10.12 7.46 -5.61
CA GLY A 35 -10.31 6.93 -6.96
C GLY A 35 -9.03 6.65 -7.76
N GLU A 36 -7.85 7.01 -7.24
CA GLU A 36 -6.56 6.73 -7.87
C GLU A 36 -6.24 5.22 -7.89
N VAL A 37 -5.43 4.81 -8.88
CA VAL A 37 -4.85 3.46 -8.95
C VAL A 37 -3.56 3.46 -8.15
N ALA A 38 -3.42 2.52 -7.20
CA ALA A 38 -2.28 2.44 -6.32
C ALA A 38 -1.96 0.99 -5.93
N PHE A 39 -0.74 0.77 -5.45
CA PHE A 39 -0.40 -0.47 -4.75
C PHE A 39 -1.23 -0.61 -3.46
N PRO A 40 -1.62 -1.83 -3.07
CA PRO A 40 -2.13 -2.11 -1.74
C PRO A 40 -1.11 -1.71 -0.67
N GLY A 41 -1.58 -1.22 0.47
CA GLY A 41 -0.74 -0.83 1.59
C GLY A 41 -1.26 0.41 2.31
N GLY A 42 -0.43 0.96 3.20
CA GLY A 42 -0.88 2.01 4.09
C GLY A 42 0.22 2.64 4.94
N LYS A 43 -0.24 3.57 5.79
CA LYS A 43 0.59 4.22 6.79
C LYS A 43 0.94 3.21 7.89
N ARG A 44 2.16 3.29 8.41
CA ARG A 44 2.58 2.52 9.58
C ARG A 44 1.78 2.92 10.81
N GLU A 45 1.25 1.92 11.51
CA GLU A 45 0.58 2.10 12.79
C GLU A 45 1.50 1.72 13.98
N PRO A 46 1.22 2.18 15.22
CA PRO A 46 2.11 1.98 16.36
C PRO A 46 2.45 0.52 16.67
N GLY A 47 1.59 -0.43 16.27
CA GLY A 47 1.80 -1.86 16.48
C GLY A 47 2.63 -2.55 15.39
N ASP A 48 2.92 -1.87 14.28
CA ASP A 48 3.63 -2.48 13.17
C ASP A 48 5.12 -2.60 13.51
N ALA A 49 5.59 -3.82 13.72
CA ALA A 49 6.99 -4.08 14.05
C ALA A 49 7.93 -3.81 12.86
N THR A 50 7.49 -4.05 11.63
CA THR A 50 8.30 -3.95 10.41
C THR A 50 7.49 -3.43 9.22
N PRO A 51 8.14 -2.95 8.15
CA PRO A 51 7.46 -2.58 6.91
C PRO A 51 6.67 -3.73 6.27
N TRP A 52 7.10 -4.97 6.48
CA TRP A 52 6.37 -6.15 6.01
C TRP A 52 5.01 -6.27 6.71
N VAL A 53 4.97 -6.01 8.02
CA VAL A 53 3.72 -6.00 8.79
C VAL A 53 2.85 -4.82 8.36
N THR A 54 3.41 -3.65 8.07
CA THR A 54 2.62 -2.49 7.58
C THR A 54 1.99 -2.72 6.20
N ALA A 55 2.60 -3.55 5.34
CA ALA A 55 2.13 -3.75 3.97
C ALA A 55 1.07 -4.86 3.81
N LEU A 56 0.92 -5.75 4.81
CA LEU A 56 0.04 -6.93 4.80
C LEU A 56 -1.23 -6.68 5.61
#